data_AF-A0A1G2YPW3-F1
#
_entry.id   AF-A0A1G2YPW3-F1
#
_cell.length_a   1.000
_cell.length_b   1.000
_cell.length_c   1.000
_cell.angle_alpha   90.00
_cell.angle_beta   90.00
_cell.angle_gamma   90.00
#
_symmetry.space_group_name_H-M   'P 1'
#
loop_
_entity.id
_entity.type
_entity.pdbx_description
1 polymer ?
#
loop_
_entity_poly.entity_id
_entity_poly.type
_entity_poly.pdbx_seq_one_letter_code
_entity_poly.pdbx_strand_id
1 'polypeptide(L)'
;MTPFLIVLIIFFATLCALVVTIVKILIFCKIFSKAGYSWALGLLMLVPIANIIMAFFLAFADWPVCRELRKLKQQLEKSRM
;
A
#
# COMPACT_ATOMS: atom_id res chain seq x y z
N MET A 1 -32.87 -26.05 9.25
CA MET A 1 -31.82 -25.51 10.15
C MET A 1 -30.54 -25.14 9.40
N THR A 2 -30.13 -25.90 8.40
CA THR A 2 -28.93 -25.66 7.57
C THR A 2 -28.91 -24.36 6.74
N PRO A 3 -30.00 -23.85 6.12
CA PRO A 3 -29.90 -22.67 5.24
C PRO A 3 -29.66 -21.37 6.03
N PHE A 4 -30.20 -21.27 7.25
CA PHE A 4 -29.98 -20.11 8.13
C PHE A 4 -28.51 -19.96 8.54
N LEU A 5 -27.86 -21.07 8.88
CA LEU A 5 -26.44 -21.08 9.23
C LEU A 5 -25.56 -20.68 8.04
N ILE A 6 -25.88 -21.17 6.84
CA ILE A 6 -25.14 -20.81 5.62
C ILE A 6 -25.24 -19.31 5.34
N VAL A 7 -26.44 -18.73 5.42
CA VAL A 7 -26.63 -17.29 5.20
C VAL A 7 -25.84 -16.46 6.22
N LEU A 8 -25.84 -16.88 7.49
CA LEU A 8 -25.11 -16.20 8.56
C LEU A 8 -23.58 -16.28 8.35
N ILE A 9 -23.07 -17.42 7.91
CA ILE A 9 -21.66 -17.61 7.54
C ILE A 9 -21.28 -16.73 6.34
N ILE A 10 -22.09 -16.70 5.28
CA ILE A 10 -21.83 -15.88 4.09
C ILE A 10 -21.82 -14.39 4.44
N PHE A 11 -22.76 -13.95 5.26
CA PHE A 11 -22.84 -12.56 5.72
C PHE A 11 -21.59 -12.18 6.52
N PHE A 12 -21.17 -13.02 7.46
CA PHE A 12 -19.96 -12.80 8.24
C PHE A 12 -18.70 -12.80 7.36
N ALA A 13 -18.57 -13.76 6.44
CA ALA A 13 -17.45 -13.82 5.51
C ALA A 13 -17.36 -12.56 4.63
N THR A 14 -18.50 -12.04 4.18
CA THR A 14 -18.58 -10.83 3.36
C THR A 14 -18.15 -9.60 4.17
N LEU A 15 -18.60 -9.48 5.43
CA LEU A 15 -18.15 -8.41 6.34
C LEU A 15 -16.63 -8.48 6.58
N CYS A 16 -16.08 -9.66 6.86
CA CYS A 16 -14.64 -9.84 7.03
C CYS A 16 -13.87 -9.45 5.77
N ALA A 17 -14.33 -9.86 4.58
CA ALA A 17 -13.70 -9.50 3.32
C ALA A 17 -13.70 -7.97 3.09
N LEU A 18 -14.78 -7.29 3.46
CA LEU A 18 -14.88 -5.83 3.39
C LEU A 18 -13.84 -5.16 4.29
N VAL A 19 -13.72 -5.61 5.55
CA VAL A 19 -12.74 -5.09 6.52
C VAL A 19 -11.32 -5.30 6.02
N VAL A 20 -10.99 -6.51 5.55
CA VAL A 20 -9.66 -6.81 4.99
C VAL A 20 -9.33 -5.89 3.82
N THR A 21 -10.30 -5.63 2.94
CA THR A 21 -10.13 -4.72 1.80
C THR A 21 -9.80 -3.31 2.25
N ILE A 22 -10.53 -2.77 3.23
CA ILE A 22 -10.28 -1.44 3.79
C ILE A 22 -8.88 -1.37 4.43
N VAL A 23 -8.50 -2.38 5.21
CA VAL A 23 -7.17 -2.45 5.84
C VAL A 23 -6.06 -2.47 4.79
N LYS A 24 -6.22 -3.25 3.71
CA LYS A 24 -5.25 -3.25 2.60
C LYS A 24 -5.12 -1.86 1.98
N ILE A 25 -6.24 -1.19 1.69
CA ILE A 25 -6.23 0.17 1.15
C ILE A 25 -5.50 1.13 2.09
N LEU A 26 -5.75 1.06 3.40
CA LEU A 26 -5.06 1.91 4.38
C LEU A 26 -3.56 1.65 4.44
N ILE A 27 -3.12 0.38 4.42
CA ILE A 27 -1.70 0.01 4.39
C ILE A 27 -1.04 0.60 3.15
N PHE A 28 -1.65 0.43 1.98
CA PHE A 28 -1.13 1.00 0.75
C PHE A 28 -1.11 2.53 0.81
N CYS A 29 -2.17 3.19 1.26
CA CYS A 29 -2.20 4.65 1.42
C CYS A 29 -1.04 5.16 2.30
N LYS A 30 -0.75 4.43 3.40
CA LYS A 30 0.40 4.69 4.27
C LYS A 30 1.73 4.50 3.54
N ILE A 31 1.86 3.47 2.72
CA ILE A 31 3.05 3.23 1.90
C ILE A 31 3.23 4.35 0.87
N PHE A 32 2.17 4.79 0.19
CA PHE A 32 2.22 5.90 -0.78
C PHE A 32 2.63 7.22 -0.16
N SER A 33 2.08 7.52 1.02
CA SER A 33 2.49 8.68 1.81
C SER A 33 3.97 8.60 2.20
N LYS A 34 4.50 7.40 2.53
CA LYS A 34 5.92 7.20 2.79
C LYS A 34 6.80 7.25 1.53
N ALA A 35 6.26 6.90 0.37
CA ALA A 35 6.95 6.96 -0.92
C ALA A 35 7.00 8.40 -1.50
N GLY A 36 6.34 9.37 -0.86
CA GLY A 36 6.30 10.77 -1.28
C GLY A 36 5.20 11.09 -2.30
N TYR A 37 4.23 10.19 -2.49
CA TYR A 37 3.12 10.35 -3.42
C TYR A 37 1.81 10.76 -2.70
N SER A 38 0.91 11.42 -3.45
CA SER A 38 -0.36 11.94 -2.91
C SER A 38 -1.31 10.83 -2.44
N TRP A 39 -1.93 11.03 -1.28
CA TRP A 39 -2.98 10.17 -0.69
C TRP A 39 -4.14 9.85 -1.65
N ALA A 40 -4.38 10.71 -2.65
CA ALA A 40 -5.38 10.52 -3.71
C ALA A 40 -5.17 9.26 -4.57
N LEU A 41 -3.95 8.71 -4.65
CA LEU A 41 -3.71 7.43 -5.33
C LEU A 41 -4.34 6.23 -4.60
N GLY A 42 -4.62 6.36 -3.29
CA GLY A 42 -5.37 5.35 -2.54
C GLY A 42 -6.82 5.22 -3.01
N LEU A 43 -7.42 6.30 -3.55
CA LEU A 43 -8.76 6.24 -4.14
C LEU A 43 -8.80 5.44 -5.45
N LEU A 44 -7.69 5.38 -6.20
CA LEU A 44 -7.57 4.57 -7.42
C LEU A 44 -7.62 3.06 -7.13
N MET A 45 -7.39 2.63 -5.88
CA MET A 45 -7.44 1.21 -5.48
C MET A 45 -8.84 0.58 -5.49
N LEU A 46 -9.91 1.38 -5.67
CA LEU A 46 -11.23 0.84 -6.02
C LEU A 46 -11.18 0.01 -7.32
N VAL A 47 -10.17 0.22 -8.16
CA VAL A 47 -9.95 -0.54 -9.39
C VAL A 47 -8.98 -1.70 -9.12
N PRO A 48 -9.38 -2.97 -9.30
CA PRO A 48 -8.52 -4.14 -9.03
C PRO A 48 -7.24 -4.15 -9.89
N ILE A 49 -7.30 -3.58 -11.09
CA ILE A 49 -6.15 -3.41 -11.99
C ILE A 49 -5.11 -2.46 -11.38
N ALA A 50 -5.56 -1.40 -10.70
CA ALA A 50 -4.65 -0.47 -10.05
C ALA A 50 -3.81 -1.16 -8.98
N ASN A 51 -4.37 -2.12 -8.23
CA ASN A 51 -3.64 -2.85 -7.19
C ASN A 51 -2.40 -3.59 -7.74
N ILE A 52 -2.52 -4.23 -8.91
CA ILE A 52 -1.39 -4.90 -9.57
C ILE A 52 -0.38 -3.86 -10.05
N ILE A 53 -0.82 -2.83 -10.78
CA ILE A 53 0.06 -1.76 -11.27
C ILE A 53 0.81 -1.11 -10.10
N MET A 54 0.14 -0.94 -8.96
CA MET A 54 0.69 -0.36 -7.75
C MET A 54 1.84 -1.19 -7.17
N ALA A 55 1.69 -2.52 -7.15
CA ALA A 55 2.73 -3.43 -6.69
C ALA A 55 3.98 -3.36 -7.59
N PHE A 56 3.77 -3.32 -8.91
CA PHE A 56 4.87 -3.09 -9.86
C PHE A 56 5.51 -1.72 -9.65
N PHE A 57 4.71 -0.66 -9.53
CA PHE A 57 5.22 0.69 -9.32
C PHE A 57 6.04 0.79 -8.03
N LEU A 58 5.58 0.24 -6.92
CA LEU A 58 6.31 0.21 -5.64
C LEU A 58 7.61 -0.58 -5.71
N ALA A 59 7.64 -1.67 -6.49
CA ALA A 59 8.83 -2.48 -6.68
C ALA A 59 9.91 -1.76 -7.51
N PHE A 60 9.50 -0.95 -8.49
CA PHE A 60 10.42 -0.27 -9.42
C PHE A 60 10.64 1.23 -9.12
N ALA A 61 9.82 1.85 -8.25
CA ALA A 61 9.98 3.25 -7.89
C ALA A 61 11.26 3.46 -7.06
N ASP A 62 11.90 4.62 -7.22
CA ASP A 62 13.06 5.01 -6.41
C ASP A 62 12.56 5.54 -5.06
N TRP A 63 12.83 4.79 -3.98
CA TRP A 63 12.34 5.14 -2.66
C TRP A 63 13.08 6.36 -2.09
N PRO A 64 12.38 7.27 -1.38
CA PRO A 64 13.00 8.47 -0.83
C PRO A 64 14.17 8.15 0.12
N VAL A 65 14.08 7.04 0.86
CA VAL A 65 15.16 6.56 1.73
C VAL A 65 16.45 6.25 0.96
N CYS A 66 16.37 5.68 -0.25
CA CYS A 66 17.53 5.40 -1.09
C CYS A 66 18.16 6.70 -1.61
N ARG A 67 17.34 7.73 -1.82
CA ARG A 67 17.81 9.08 -2.20
C ARG A 67 18.51 9.78 -1.04
N GLU A 68 17.96 9.72 0.16
CA GLU A 68 18.59 10.29 1.36
C GLU A 68 19.91 9.60 1.71
N LEU A 69 19.96 8.27 1.64
CA LEU A 69 21.19 7.49 1.85
C LEU A 69 22.31 7.91 0.88
N ARG A 70 22.00 8.10 -0.41
CA ARG A 70 22.97 8.59 -1.39
C ARG A 70 23.48 9.98 -1.04
N LYS A 71 22.58 10.91 -0.67
CA LYS A 71 22.97 12.27 -0.26
C LYS A 71 23.87 12.26 0.97
N LEU A 72 23.53 11.46 1.99
CA LEU A 72 24.32 11.32 3.21
C LEU A 72 25.72 10.78 2.92
N LYS A 73 25.85 9.74 2.07
CA LYS A 73 27.16 9.21 1.66
C LYS A 73 28.01 10.25 0.94
N GLN A 74 27.41 11.01 0.01
CA GLN A 74 28.09 12.09 -0.70
C GLN A 74 28.56 13.21 0.23
N GLN A 75 27.76 13.57 1.24
CA GLN A 75 28.15 14.56 2.25
C GLN A 75 29.31 14.05 3.11
N LEU A 76 29.26 12.79 3.55
CA LEU A 76 30.34 12.19 4.33
C LEU A 76 31.65 12.14 3.56
N GLU A 77 31.60 11.77 2.27
CA GLU A 77 32.76 11.73 1.39
C GLU A 77 33.35 13.13 1.15
N LYS A 78 32.49 14.13 0.94
CA LYS A 78 32.90 15.53 0.82
C LYS A 78 33.51 16.10 2.10
N SER A 79 33.04 15.70 3.28
CA SER A 79 33.61 16.13 4.57
C SER A 79 34.93 15.41 4.93
N ARG A 80 35.24 14.29 4.26
CA ARG A 80 36.46 13.52 4.48
C ARG A 80 37.62 13.97 3.57
N MET A 81 37.32 14.66 2.47
CA MET A 81 38.31 15.36 1.63
C MET A 81 38.61 16.75 2.18
#